data_AF-B2GH04-F1
#
_entry.id   AF-B2GH04-F1
#
_cell.length_a   1.000
_cell.length_b   1.000
_cell.length_c   1.000
_cell.angle_alpha   90.00
_cell.angle_beta   90.00
_cell.angle_gamma   90.00
#
_symmetry.space_group_name_H-M   'P 1'
#
loop_
_entity.id
_entity.type
_entity.pdbx_description
1 polymer ?
#
loop_
_entity_poly.entity_id
_entity_poly.type
_entity_poly.pdbx_seq_one_letter_code
_entity_poly.pdbx_strand_id
1 'polypeptide(L)'
;MNDNQRGGSRGWLLASRASIPLVVLLTLALLDWDGTGTPRPFVMFFLPALVGVLGGLAGAKAGRPALAVCVGLLGIIAVPVALQVVLLVEGP
;
A
#
# COMPACT_ATOMS: atom_id res chain seq x y z
N MET A 1 -31.47 -10.02 -8.17
CA MET A 1 -30.13 -9.56 -7.74
C MET A 1 -29.13 -10.14 -8.74
N ASN A 2 -28.70 -9.34 -9.73
CA ASN A 2 -28.10 -9.82 -10.97
C ASN A 2 -26.70 -10.43 -10.78
N ASP A 3 -26.40 -11.54 -11.44
CA ASP A 3 -25.10 -12.24 -11.36
C ASP A 3 -23.91 -11.37 -11.78
N ASN A 4 -24.13 -10.35 -12.62
CA ASN A 4 -23.12 -9.35 -12.97
C ASN A 4 -22.59 -8.55 -11.77
N GLN A 5 -23.39 -8.38 -10.71
CA GLN A 5 -22.98 -7.67 -9.48
C GLN A 5 -22.11 -8.57 -8.57
N ARG A 6 -22.26 -9.90 -8.65
CA ARG A 6 -21.46 -10.87 -7.87
C ARG A 6 -20.04 -11.03 -8.44
N GLY A 7 -19.87 -10.95 -9.75
CA GLY A 7 -18.55 -10.99 -10.40
C GLY A 7 -17.72 -9.74 -10.10
N GLY A 8 -18.32 -8.55 -10.21
CA GLY A 8 -17.64 -7.28 -9.95
C GLY A 8 -17.15 -7.14 -8.51
N SER A 9 -18.00 -7.49 -7.53
CA SER A 9 -17.64 -7.41 -6.10
C SER A 9 -16.46 -8.31 -5.70
N ARG A 10 -16.34 -9.50 -6.31
CA ARG A 10 -15.19 -10.40 -6.11
C ARG A 10 -13.89 -9.81 -6.67
N GLY A 11 -13.95 -9.21 -7.86
CA GLY A 11 -12.79 -8.54 -8.47
C GLY A 11 -12.25 -7.39 -7.61
N TRP A 12 -13.12 -6.53 -7.10
CA TRP A 12 -12.73 -5.43 -6.21
C TRP A 12 -12.16 -5.91 -4.86
N LEU A 13 -12.69 -7.01 -4.33
CA LEU A 13 -12.16 -7.67 -3.14
C LEU A 13 -10.76 -8.23 -3.36
N LEU A 14 -10.52 -8.88 -4.51
CA LEU A 14 -9.20 -9.38 -4.89
C LEU A 14 -8.21 -8.23 -5.08
N ALA A 15 -8.62 -7.13 -5.73
CA ALA A 15 -7.79 -5.94 -5.89
C ALA A 15 -7.40 -5.32 -4.53
N SER A 16 -8.35 -5.19 -3.60
CA SER A 16 -8.10 -4.67 -2.25
C SER A 16 -7.20 -5.61 -1.41
N ARG A 17 -7.33 -6.91 -1.59
CA ARG A 17 -6.45 -7.88 -0.92
C ARG A 17 -5.05 -7.90 -1.54
N ALA A 18 -4.94 -7.76 -2.86
CA ALA A 18 -3.67 -7.71 -3.57
C ALA A 18 -2.92 -6.40 -3.31
N SER A 19 -3.60 -5.30 -3.03
CA SER A 19 -2.95 -4.04 -2.66
C SER A 19 -2.19 -4.12 -1.33
N ILE A 20 -2.61 -4.97 -0.38
CA ILE A 20 -1.91 -5.12 0.91
C ILE A 20 -0.47 -5.61 0.73
N PRO A 21 -0.22 -6.79 0.13
CA PRO A 21 1.14 -7.26 -0.10
C PRO A 21 1.89 -6.35 -1.08
N LEU A 22 1.20 -5.68 -2.01
CA LEU A 22 1.82 -4.73 -2.93
C LEU A 22 2.38 -3.50 -2.19
N VAL A 23 1.63 -2.94 -1.22
CA VAL A 23 2.12 -1.86 -0.34
C VAL A 23 3.34 -2.32 0.45
N VAL A 24 3.30 -3.52 1.01
CA VAL A 24 4.43 -4.09 1.77
C VAL A 24 5.65 -4.29 0.88
N LEU A 25 5.48 -4.88 -0.31
CA LEU A 25 6.57 -5.08 -1.27
C LEU A 25 7.17 -3.76 -1.75
N LEU A 26 6.35 -2.75 -2.03
CA LEU A 26 6.85 -1.43 -2.40
C LEU A 26 7.62 -0.77 -1.27
N THR A 27 7.14 -0.92 -0.03
CA THR A 27 7.80 -0.41 1.18
C THR A 27 9.15 -1.09 1.41
N LEU A 28 9.20 -2.43 1.28
CA LEU A 28 10.44 -3.19 1.38
C LEU A 28 11.38 -2.89 0.21
N ALA A 29 10.84 -2.69 -1.00
CA ALA A 29 11.63 -2.35 -2.16
C ALA A 29 12.32 -1.00 -1.96
N LEU A 30 11.70 -0.04 -1.27
CA LEU A 30 12.25 1.29 -0.94
C LEU A 30 13.42 1.25 0.04
N LEU A 31 13.53 0.21 0.87
CA LEU A 31 14.67 0.05 1.77
C LEU A 31 15.95 -0.20 0.96
N ASP A 32 17.01 0.53 1.27
CA ASP A 32 18.34 0.23 0.76
C ASP A 32 18.95 -0.92 1.57
N TRP A 33 18.74 -2.15 1.08
CA TRP A 33 19.29 -3.36 1.70
C TRP A 33 20.81 -3.49 1.53
N ASP A 34 21.36 -2.84 0.50
CA ASP A 34 22.78 -2.91 0.17
C ASP A 34 23.60 -1.79 0.84
N GLY A 35 22.95 -0.87 1.57
CA GLY A 35 23.62 0.21 2.31
C GLY A 35 24.41 1.16 1.41
N THR A 36 23.99 1.31 0.16
CA THR A 36 24.67 2.10 -0.86
C THR A 36 24.55 3.61 -0.62
N GLY A 37 23.58 4.04 0.21
CA GLY A 37 23.29 5.45 0.47
C GLY A 37 22.83 6.19 -0.79
N THR A 38 22.40 5.44 -1.81
CA THR A 38 22.00 6.02 -3.09
C THR A 38 20.65 6.69 -2.88
N PRO A 39 20.53 8.02 -3.05
CA PRO A 39 19.29 8.72 -2.78
C PRO A 39 18.22 8.24 -3.75
N ARG A 40 17.27 7.46 -3.25
CA ARG A 40 16.11 7.03 -4.03
C ARG A 40 15.23 8.24 -4.31
N PRO A 41 14.65 8.35 -5.52
CA PRO A 41 13.83 9.50 -5.87
C PRO A 41 12.69 9.65 -4.87
N PHE A 42 12.56 10.84 -4.28
CA PHE A 42 11.58 11.15 -3.23
C PHE A 42 10.14 10.75 -3.60
N VAL A 43 9.81 10.81 -4.89
CA VAL A 43 8.52 10.39 -5.46
C VAL A 43 8.20 8.93 -5.16
N MET A 44 9.22 8.07 -5.03
CA MET A 44 9.08 6.64 -4.83
C MET A 44 8.50 6.32 -3.44
N PHE A 45 8.72 7.19 -2.44
CA PHE A 45 8.14 7.06 -1.10
C PHE A 45 6.62 7.24 -1.07
N PHE A 46 6.01 7.84 -2.11
CA PHE A 46 4.57 8.00 -2.19
C PHE A 46 3.85 6.80 -2.83
N LEU A 47 4.57 5.86 -3.46
CA LEU A 47 3.96 4.67 -4.07
C LEU A 47 3.16 3.82 -3.06
N PRO A 48 3.68 3.51 -1.86
CA PRO A 48 2.93 2.77 -0.83
C PRO A 48 1.62 3.48 -0.45
N ALA A 49 1.64 4.80 -0.30
CA ALA A 49 0.45 5.58 0.00
C ALA A 49 -0.57 5.53 -1.15
N LEU A 50 -0.12 5.71 -2.40
CA LEU A 50 -0.96 5.64 -3.59
C LEU A 50 -1.65 4.27 -3.70
N VAL A 51 -0.89 3.19 -3.52
CA VAL A 51 -1.44 1.82 -3.58
C VAL A 51 -2.40 1.54 -2.43
N GLY A 52 -2.11 2.00 -1.20
CA GLY A 52 -3.03 1.82 -0.08
C GLY A 52 -4.32 2.63 -0.23
N VAL A 53 -4.26 3.85 -0.77
CA VAL A 53 -5.47 4.65 -1.07
C VAL A 53 -6.31 3.99 -2.15
N LEU A 54 -5.70 3.52 -3.25
CA LEU A 54 -6.40 2.81 -4.32
C LEU A 54 -6.98 1.47 -3.84
N GLY A 55 -6.24 0.74 -3.00
CA GLY A 55 -6.68 -0.49 -2.34
C GLY A 55 -7.81 -0.29 -1.36
N GLY A 56 -7.80 0.83 -0.63
CA GLY A 56 -8.89 1.27 0.24
C GLY A 56 -10.15 1.60 -0.55
N LEU A 57 -10.01 2.36 -1.65
CA LEU A 57 -11.11 2.70 -2.55
C LEU A 57 -11.73 1.45 -3.19
N ALA A 58 -10.90 0.47 -3.55
CA ALA A 58 -11.34 -0.85 -4.01
C ALA A 58 -12.13 -1.62 -2.93
N GLY A 59 -11.67 -1.59 -1.68
CA GLY A 59 -12.36 -2.21 -0.54
C GLY A 59 -13.71 -1.55 -0.24
N ALA A 60 -13.80 -0.23 -0.39
CA ALA A 60 -15.03 0.53 -0.23
C ALA A 60 -16.05 0.16 -1.32
N LYS A 61 -15.59 0.09 -2.58
CA LYS A 61 -16.43 -0.39 -3.71
C LYS A 61 -16.87 -1.84 -3.56
N ALA A 62 -16.10 -2.68 -2.88
CA ALA A 62 -16.47 -4.07 -2.60
C ALA A 62 -17.49 -4.23 -1.45
N GLY A 63 -17.97 -3.13 -0.85
CA GLY A 63 -18.91 -3.15 0.27
C GLY A 63 -18.28 -3.59 1.59
N ARG A 64 -16.95 -3.51 1.72
CA ARG A 64 -16.22 -3.87 2.95
C ARG A 64 -15.50 -2.65 3.53
N PRO A 65 -16.22 -1.76 4.25
CA PRO A 65 -15.66 -0.52 4.76
C PRO A 65 -14.52 -0.73 5.77
N ALA A 66 -14.58 -1.79 6.58
CA ALA A 66 -13.49 -2.12 7.51
C ALA A 66 -12.17 -2.42 6.78
N LEU A 67 -12.21 -3.20 5.69
CA LEU A 67 -11.03 -3.46 4.86
C LEU A 67 -10.56 -2.19 4.15
N ALA A 68 -11.49 -1.36 3.67
CA ALA A 68 -11.16 -0.10 3.02
C ALA A 68 -10.31 0.82 3.93
N VAL A 69 -10.74 0.96 5.19
CA VAL A 69 -10.04 1.77 6.19
C VAL A 69 -8.70 1.15 6.56
N CYS A 70 -8.63 -0.15 6.78
CA CYS A 70 -7.36 -0.83 7.08
C CYS A 70 -6.33 -0.63 5.96
N VAL A 71 -6.71 -0.82 4.70
CA VAL A 71 -5.79 -0.70 3.56
C VAL A 71 -5.38 0.75 3.31
N GLY A 72 -6.31 1.69 3.44
CA GLY A 72 -6.03 3.12 3.35
C GLY A 72 -5.04 3.58 4.43
N LEU A 73 -5.29 3.22 5.69
CA LEU A 73 -4.39 3.53 6.80
C LEU A 73 -3.02 2.88 6.63
N LEU A 74 -2.97 1.63 6.16
CA LEU A 74 -1.72 0.91 5.97
C LEU A 74 -0.84 1.57 4.89
N GLY A 75 -1.42 2.08 3.80
CA GLY A 75 -0.68 2.87 2.81
C GLY A 75 -0.16 4.21 3.36
N ILE A 76 -0.97 4.90 4.16
CA ILE A 76 -0.58 6.19 4.76
C ILE A 76 0.54 6.00 5.79
N ILE A 77 0.43 4.98 6.65
CA ILE A 77 1.41 4.68 7.72
C ILE A 77 2.69 4.08 7.14
N ALA A 78 2.63 3.39 6.00
CA ALA A 78 3.81 2.81 5.37
C ALA A 78 4.91 3.86 5.06
N VAL A 79 4.52 5.08 4.67
CA VAL A 79 5.48 6.15 4.34
C VAL A 79 6.30 6.62 5.55
N PRO A 80 5.71 7.08 6.68
CA PRO A 80 6.48 7.45 7.86
C PRO A 80 7.22 6.27 8.47
N VAL A 81 6.69 5.04 8.39
CA VAL A 81 7.41 3.84 8.83
C VAL A 81 8.65 3.61 7.96
N ALA A 82 8.54 3.72 6.64
CA ALA A 82 9.69 3.61 5.73
C ALA A 82 10.76 4.66 6.02
N LEU A 83 10.35 5.93 6.20
CA LEU A 83 11.27 7.02 6.55
C LEU A 83 11.98 6.78 7.89
N GLN A 84 11.25 6.32 8.91
CA GLN A 84 11.85 6.00 10.21
C GLN A 84 12.83 4.83 10.11
N VAL A 85 12.52 3.81 9.30
CA VAL A 85 13.43 2.68 9.09
C VAL A 85 14.69 3.11 8.35
N VAL A 86 14.57 3.95 7.32
CA VAL A 86 15.73 4.51 6.61
C VAL A 86 16.60 5.31 7.58
N LEU A 87 16.03 6.21 8.40
CA LEU A 87 16.77 6.97 9.41
C LEU A 87 17.42 6.07 10.47
N LEU A 88 16.79 4.95 10.85
CA LEU A 88 17.36 3.99 11.82
C LEU A 88 18.53 3.20 11.24
N VAL A 89 18.47 2.85 9.96
CA VAL A 89 19.45 1.99 9.29
C VAL A 89 20.62 2.79 8.75
N GLU A 90 20.37 3.97 8.16
CA GLU A 90 21.41 4.80 7.52
C GLU A 90 22.00 5.88 8.46
N GLY A 91 21.33 6.19 9.57
CA GLY A 91 21.73 7.27 10.50
C GLY A 91 21.22 8.65 10.07
N PRO A 92 21.37 9.68 10.93
CA PRO A 92 20.90 11.04 10.69
C PRO A 92 21.72 11.81 9.64
#